data_AF-A0A969ADD3-F1
#
_entry.id   AF-A0A969ADD3-F1
#
_cell.length_a   1.000
_cell.length_b   1.000
_cell.length_c   1.000
_cell.angle_alpha   90.00
_cell.angle_beta   90.00
_cell.angle_gamma   90.00
#
_symmetry.space_group_name_H-M   'P 1'
#
loop_
_entity.id
_entity.type
_entity.pdbx_description
1 polymer ?
#
loop_
_entity_poly.entity_id
_entity_poly.type
_entity_poly.pdbx_seq_one_letter_code
_entity_poly.pdbx_strand_id
1 'polypeptide(L)'
;MNLSFKDTKFIIEALKQLINTYNQRLEEIEDNEEFDDEVSELSNDTLFLESLCTQLENNLNRNKTYSLSASSNHFYQKQETNSLDILLNLVLQLSINERLLLVEAISESIRNNRGLKAS
;
A
#
# COMPACT_ATOMS: atom_id res chain seq x y z
N MET A 1 7.94 13.72 0.20
CA MET A 1 7.42 13.42 1.54
C MET A 1 7.15 11.93 1.59
N ASN A 2 7.71 11.19 2.55
CA ASN A 2 7.44 9.76 2.69
C ASN A 2 6.26 9.59 3.65
N LEU A 3 5.07 9.33 3.11
CA LEU A 3 3.87 9.05 3.91
C LEU A 3 3.94 7.62 4.45
N SER A 4 3.56 7.40 5.70
CA SER A 4 3.47 6.05 6.24
C SER A 4 2.28 5.29 5.63
N PHE A 5 2.28 3.96 5.75
CA PHE A 5 1.14 3.13 5.34
C PHE A 5 -0.19 3.61 5.97
N LYS A 6 -0.15 4.01 7.24
CA LYS A 6 -1.33 4.49 7.97
C LYS A 6 -1.78 5.85 7.45
N ASP A 7 -0.84 6.75 7.18
CA ASP A 7 -1.15 8.08 6.62
C ASP A 7 -1.77 7.95 5.23
N THR A 8 -1.20 7.11 4.37
CA THR A 8 -1.72 6.85 3.02
C THR A 8 -3.13 6.24 3.08
N LYS A 9 -3.38 5.30 4.00
CA LYS A 9 -4.71 4.71 4.18
C LYS A 9 -5.73 5.75 4.65
N PHE A 10 -5.36 6.58 5.61
CA PHE A 10 -6.22 7.66 6.10
C PHE A 10 -6.56 8.67 4.99
N ILE A 11 -5.57 9.02 4.15
CA ILE A 11 -5.79 9.88 2.98
C ILE A 11 -6.78 9.24 2.01
N ILE A 12 -6.62 7.96 1.67
CA ILE A 12 -7.56 7.24 0.79
C ILE A 12 -9.00 7.27 1.35
N GLU A 13 -9.17 7.06 2.66
CA GLU A 13 -10.48 7.10 3.30
C GLU A 13 -11.11 8.51 3.23
N ALA A 14 -10.32 9.56 3.49
CA ALA A 14 -10.77 10.94 3.36
C ALA A 14 -11.17 11.30 1.92
N LEU A 15 -10.38 10.88 0.93
CA LEU A 15 -10.70 11.09 -0.48
C LEU A 15 -11.99 10.37 -0.90
N LYS A 16 -12.20 9.14 -0.45
CA LYS A 16 -13.45 8.40 -0.70
C LYS A 16 -14.67 9.10 -0.10
N GLN A 17 -14.53 9.67 1.09
CA GLN A 17 -15.60 10.44 1.71
C GLN A 17 -15.91 11.72 0.91
N LEU A 18 -14.88 12.40 0.40
CA LEU A 18 -15.04 13.60 -0.43
C LEU A 18 -15.74 13.28 -1.76
N ILE A 19 -15.30 12.22 -2.44
CA ILE A 19 -15.95 11.70 -3.67
C ILE A 19 -17.42 11.42 -3.43
N ASN A 20 -17.77 10.77 -2.30
CA ASN A 20 -19.16 10.50 -1.97
C ASN A 20 -19.97 11.80 -1.79
N THR A 21 -19.41 12.83 -1.16
CA THR A 21 -20.06 14.14 -1.03
C THR A 21 -20.27 14.80 -2.40
N TYR A 22 -19.30 14.70 -3.31
CA TYR A 22 -19.43 15.26 -4.66
C TYR A 22 -20.48 14.54 -5.48
N ASN A 23 -20.53 13.21 -5.41
CA ASN A 23 -21.57 12.41 -6.06
C ASN A 23 -22.97 12.74 -5.52
N GLN A 24 -23.13 12.91 -4.21
CA GLN A 24 -24.41 13.35 -3.62
C GLN A 24 -24.82 14.72 -4.14
N ARG A 25 -23.87 15.66 -4.26
CA ARG A 25 -24.13 16.99 -4.81
C ARG A 25 -24.53 16.90 -6.29
N LEU A 26 -23.84 16.10 -7.09
CA LEU A 26 -24.16 15.86 -8.49
C LEU A 26 -25.58 15.29 -8.66
N GLU A 27 -25.96 14.29 -7.86
CA GLU A 27 -27.32 13.73 -7.87
C GLU A 27 -28.42 14.79 -7.60
N GLU A 28 -28.10 15.85 -6.85
CA GLU A 28 -29.05 16.95 -6.58
C GLU A 28 -29.17 17.96 -7.73
N ILE A 29 -28.13 18.13 -8.54
CA ILE A 29 -28.01 19.25 -9.49
C ILE A 29 -27.84 18.85 -10.97
N GLU A 30 -27.63 17.57 -11.28
CA GLU A 30 -27.33 17.08 -12.65
C GLU A 30 -28.41 17.43 -13.68
N ASP A 31 -29.68 17.45 -13.27
CA ASP A 31 -30.82 17.77 -14.14
C ASP A 31 -31.13 19.28 -14.24
N ASN A 32 -30.36 20.13 -13.57
CA ASN A 32 -30.61 21.57 -13.50
C ASN A 32 -29.59 22.37 -14.32
N GLU A 33 -30.06 22.90 -15.46
CA GLU A 33 -29.26 23.72 -16.39
C GLU A 33 -28.61 24.95 -15.74
N GLU A 34 -29.12 25.45 -14.60
CA GLU A 34 -28.51 26.56 -13.85
C GLU A 34 -27.15 26.20 -13.26
N PHE A 35 -26.89 24.90 -13.06
CA PHE A 35 -25.68 24.39 -12.41
C PHE A 35 -24.75 23.62 -13.36
N ASP A 36 -24.90 23.75 -14.67
CA ASP A 36 -24.09 23.02 -15.68
C ASP A 36 -22.57 23.20 -15.48
N ASP A 37 -22.14 24.43 -15.15
CA ASP A 37 -20.74 24.72 -14.82
C ASP A 37 -20.28 23.95 -13.56
N GLU A 38 -21.07 23.95 -12.48
CA GLU A 38 -20.77 23.26 -11.22
C GLU A 38 -20.75 21.73 -11.44
N VAL A 39 -21.67 21.20 -12.24
CA VAL A 39 -21.72 19.78 -12.63
C VAL A 39 -20.45 19.40 -13.37
N SER A 40 -20.01 20.21 -14.32
CA SER A 40 -18.79 19.98 -15.09
C SER A 40 -17.55 19.96 -14.21
N GLU A 41 -17.42 20.93 -13.30
CA GLU A 41 -16.31 21.02 -12.35
C GLU A 41 -16.29 19.82 -11.38
N LEU A 42 -17.42 19.52 -10.73
CA LEU A 42 -17.52 18.40 -9.77
C LEU A 42 -17.28 17.05 -10.44
N SER A 43 -17.77 16.86 -11.67
CA SER A 43 -17.55 15.62 -12.43
C SER A 43 -16.06 15.41 -12.75
N ASN A 44 -15.37 16.48 -13.18
CA ASN A 44 -13.93 16.43 -13.44
C ASN A 44 -13.13 16.16 -12.16
N ASP A 45 -13.42 16.89 -11.09
CA ASP A 45 -12.76 16.69 -9.80
C ASP A 45 -12.98 15.26 -9.29
N THR A 46 -14.20 14.73 -9.40
CA THR A 46 -14.52 13.35 -9.02
C THR A 46 -13.66 12.34 -9.78
N LEU A 47 -13.57 12.46 -11.10
CA LEU A 47 -12.70 11.61 -11.95
C LEU A 47 -11.22 11.69 -11.54
N PHE A 48 -10.73 12.90 -11.24
CA PHE A 48 -9.37 13.09 -10.75
C PHE A 48 -9.14 12.40 -9.41
N LEU A 49 -10.06 12.56 -8.45
CA LEU A 49 -9.96 11.98 -7.13
C LEU A 49 -10.02 10.44 -7.17
N GLU A 50 -10.85 9.85 -8.02
CA GLU A 50 -10.91 8.40 -8.23
C GLU A 50 -9.59 7.85 -8.80
N SER A 51 -9.02 8.54 -9.78
CA SER A 51 -7.71 8.21 -10.34
C SER A 51 -6.61 8.29 -9.27
N LEU A 52 -6.62 9.35 -8.45
CA LEU A 52 -5.68 9.52 -7.35
C LEU A 52 -5.82 8.41 -6.30
N CYS A 53 -7.04 8.07 -5.89
CA CYS A 53 -7.31 6.95 -4.98
C CYS A 53 -6.76 5.64 -5.53
N THR A 54 -7.03 5.34 -6.80
CA THR A 54 -6.54 4.13 -7.48
C THR A 54 -5.02 4.09 -7.49
N GLN A 55 -4.35 5.21 -7.78
CA GLN A 55 -2.89 5.29 -7.74
C GLN A 55 -2.34 5.08 -6.34
N LEU A 56 -2.94 5.66 -5.31
CA LEU A 56 -2.52 5.49 -3.92
C LEU A 56 -2.71 4.04 -3.45
N GLU A 57 -3.85 3.41 -3.77
CA GLU A 57 -4.11 2.00 -3.48
C GLU A 57 -3.12 1.07 -4.19
N ASN A 58 -2.84 1.32 -5.46
CA ASN A 58 -1.84 0.57 -6.23
C ASN A 58 -0.44 0.70 -5.63
N ASN A 59 -0.04 1.91 -5.20
CA ASN A 59 1.23 2.10 -4.51
C ASN A 59 1.25 1.38 -3.15
N LEU A 60 0.16 1.40 -2.40
CA LEU A 60 0.03 0.69 -1.12
C LEU A 60 0.15 -0.84 -1.29
N ASN A 61 -0.49 -1.37 -2.33
CA ASN A 61 -0.45 -2.80 -2.67
C ASN A 61 0.89 -3.21 -3.27
N ARG A 62 1.53 -2.35 -4.09
CA ARG A 62 2.90 -2.57 -4.54
C ARG A 62 3.86 -2.60 -3.35
N ASN A 63 3.75 -1.71 -2.38
CA ASN A 63 4.58 -1.81 -1.16
C ASN A 63 4.36 -3.13 -0.39
N LYS A 64 3.16 -3.74 -0.43
CA LYS A 64 2.95 -5.11 0.06
C LYS A 64 3.68 -6.16 -0.79
N THR A 65 3.68 -6.04 -2.12
CA THR A 65 4.26 -7.05 -3.04
C THR A 65 5.78 -6.91 -3.23
N TYR A 66 6.31 -5.69 -3.15
CA TYR A 66 7.76 -5.40 -3.16
C TYR A 66 8.45 -5.87 -1.87
N SER A 67 7.70 -6.08 -0.78
CA SER A 67 8.22 -6.57 0.51
C SER A 67 8.64 -8.06 0.50
N LEU A 68 8.36 -8.82 -0.59
CA LEU A 68 8.82 -10.22 -0.73
C LEU A 68 9.57 -10.53 -2.04
N SER A 69 9.32 -9.79 -3.13
CA SER A 69 9.85 -10.11 -4.46
C SER A 69 11.00 -9.21 -4.94
N ALA A 70 11.14 -8.00 -4.38
CA ALA A 70 12.16 -7.05 -4.82
C ALA A 70 13.57 -7.41 -4.34
N SER A 71 13.69 -8.18 -3.24
CA SER A 71 14.98 -8.71 -2.79
C SER A 71 15.53 -9.83 -3.70
N SER A 72 14.73 -10.41 -4.59
CA SER A 72 15.18 -11.52 -5.44
C SER A 72 15.82 -11.06 -6.76
N ASN A 73 15.49 -9.88 -7.27
CA ASN A 73 15.82 -9.53 -8.66
C ASN A 73 16.93 -8.49 -8.84
N HIS A 74 17.42 -7.85 -7.77
CA HIS A 74 18.51 -6.87 -7.88
C HIS A 74 19.90 -7.38 -7.44
N PHE A 75 20.04 -8.66 -7.06
CA PHE A 75 21.29 -9.19 -6.50
C PHE A 75 21.96 -10.33 -7.28
N TYR A 76 21.49 -10.64 -8.49
CA TYR A 76 22.27 -11.45 -9.44
C TYR A 76 23.31 -10.60 -10.17
N GLN A 77 24.07 -9.79 -9.44
CA GLN A 77 25.35 -9.30 -9.93
C GLN A 77 26.33 -9.12 -8.77
N LYS A 78 27.08 -10.21 -8.54
CA LYS A 78 28.49 -10.21 -8.13
C LYS A 78 28.79 -9.66 -6.73
N GLN A 79 28.83 -10.56 -5.74
CA GLN A 79 29.92 -10.62 -4.74
C GLN A 79 29.79 -11.83 -3.82
N GLU A 80 30.88 -12.60 -3.69
CA GLU A 80 31.12 -13.56 -2.61
C GLU A 80 31.16 -12.83 -1.27
N THR A 81 29.98 -12.61 -0.68
CA THR A 81 29.86 -12.20 0.72
C THR A 81 29.05 -13.29 1.41
N ASN A 82 29.42 -13.63 2.65
CA ASN A 82 28.82 -14.77 3.33
C ASN A 82 27.29 -14.61 3.35
N SER A 83 26.55 -15.71 3.15
CA SER A 83 25.08 -15.69 3.07
C SER A 83 24.41 -14.98 4.26
N LEU A 84 25.07 -14.96 5.42
CA LEU A 84 24.64 -14.22 6.60
C LEU A 84 24.77 -12.70 6.47
N ASP A 85 25.86 -12.20 5.86
CA ASP A 85 26.08 -10.76 5.66
C ASP A 85 25.03 -10.18 4.71
N ILE A 86 24.65 -10.97 3.69
CA ILE A 86 23.55 -10.64 2.78
C ILE A 86 22.23 -10.58 3.54
N LEU A 87 21.92 -11.60 4.36
CA LEU A 87 20.71 -11.63 5.17
C LEU A 87 20.63 -10.43 6.13
N LEU A 88 21.75 -10.09 6.76
CA LEU A 88 21.84 -9.00 7.73
C LEU A 88 21.60 -7.65 7.05
N ASN A 89 22.20 -7.44 5.87
CA ASN A 89 21.95 -6.25 5.05
C ASN A 89 20.49 -6.15 4.60
N LEU A 90 19.87 -7.26 4.18
CA LEU A 90 18.46 -7.29 3.81
C LEU A 90 17.57 -6.90 4.99
N VAL A 91 17.80 -7.48 6.17
CA VAL A 91 17.06 -7.14 7.40
C VAL A 91 17.28 -5.69 7.82
N LEU A 92 18.49 -5.15 7.65
CA LEU A 92 18.80 -3.77 7.97
C LEU A 92 18.08 -2.76 7.06
N GLN A 93 17.78 -3.12 5.82
CA GLN A 93 17.02 -2.28 4.89
C GLN A 93 15.51 -2.30 5.14
N LEU A 94 15.00 -3.26 5.93
CA LEU A 94 13.59 -3.33 6.30
C LEU A 94 13.20 -2.22 7.28
N SER A 95 12.01 -1.66 7.07
CA SER A 95 11.33 -0.79 8.04
C SER A 95 11.00 -1.55 9.32
N ILE A 96 10.72 -0.82 10.41
CA ILE A 96 10.39 -1.44 11.71
C ILE A 96 9.20 -2.39 11.63
N ASN A 97 8.17 -2.04 10.83
CA ASN A 97 6.98 -2.88 10.66
C ASN A 97 7.31 -4.19 9.93
N GLU A 98 8.13 -4.14 8.89
CA GLU A 98 8.57 -5.31 8.14
C GLU A 98 9.44 -6.25 8.98
N ARG A 99 10.31 -5.69 9.84
CA ARG A 99 11.09 -6.49 10.80
C ARG A 99 10.19 -7.20 11.80
N LEU A 100 9.12 -6.56 12.28
CA LEU A 100 8.17 -7.18 13.20
C LEU A 100 7.42 -8.34 12.55
N LEU A 101 6.96 -8.17 11.30
CA LEU A 101 6.34 -9.24 10.52
C LEU A 101 7.29 -10.41 10.28
N LEU A 102 8.56 -10.14 9.97
CA LEU A 102 9.57 -11.17 9.81
C LEU A 102 9.78 -11.98 11.09
N VAL A 103 9.82 -11.31 12.24
CA VAL A 103 9.93 -11.97 13.56
C VAL A 103 8.71 -12.85 13.84
N GLU A 104 7.50 -12.37 13.53
CA GLU A 104 6.27 -13.14 13.69
C GLU A 104 6.27 -14.40 12.82
N ALA A 105 6.60 -14.27 11.53
CA ALA A 105 6.68 -15.39 10.59
C ALA A 105 7.75 -16.44 11.00
N ILE A 106 8.92 -15.99 11.47
CA ILE A 106 9.97 -16.89 11.98
C ILE A 106 9.46 -17.63 13.24
N SER A 107 8.82 -16.91 14.15
CA SER A 107 8.28 -17.48 15.39
C SER A 107 7.21 -18.52 15.12
N GLU A 108 6.33 -18.26 14.15
CA GLU A 108 5.30 -19.20 13.69
C GLU A 108 5.92 -20.42 13.01
N SER A 109 6.91 -20.23 12.14
CA SER A 109 7.65 -21.31 11.48
C SER A 109 8.34 -22.24 12.49
N ILE A 110 9.01 -21.68 13.51
CA ILE A 110 9.63 -22.47 14.58
C ILE A 110 8.57 -23.28 15.36
N ARG A 111 7.42 -22.66 15.66
CA ARG A 111 6.32 -23.32 16.37
C ARG A 111 5.77 -24.49 15.55
N ASN A 112 5.55 -24.29 14.26
CA ASN A 112 5.02 -25.30 13.35
C ASN A 112 6.02 -26.46 13.16
N ASN A 113 7.33 -26.17 13.15
CA ASN A 113 8.37 -27.19 13.06
C ASN A 113 8.51 -28.01 14.37
N ARG A 114 8.32 -27.38 15.54
CA ARG A 114 8.31 -28.08 16.83
C ARG A 114 7.05 -28.93 17.05
N GLY A 115 5.96 -28.66 16.35
CA GLY A 115 4.73 -29.46 16.37
C GLY A 115 4.86 -30.87 15.77
N LEU A 116 5.98 -31.20 15.11
CA LEU A 116 6.23 -32.51 14.50
C LEU A 116 7.10 -33.46 15.36
N LYS A 117 7.46 -33.10 16.60
CA LYS A 117 8.25 -33.96 17.51
C LYS A 117 7.51 -34.32 18.80
N ALA A 118 6.27 -34.77 18.66
CA ALA A 118 5.56 -35.50 19.71
C ALA A 118 4.86 -36.73 19.12
N SER A 119 5.65 -37.73 18.73
CA SER A 119 5.27 -39.15 18.64
C SER A 119 6.54 -39.99 18.63
#